data_AF-A0A962TG13-F1
#
_entry.id   AF-A0A962TG13-F1
#
_cell.length_a   1.000
_cell.length_b   1.000
_cell.length_c   1.000
_cell.angle_alpha   90.00
_cell.angle_beta   90.00
_cell.angle_gamma   90.00
#
_symmetry.space_group_name_H-M   'P 1'
#
loop_
_entity.id
_entity.type
_entity.pdbx_description
1 polymer ?
#
loop_
_entity_poly.entity_id
_entity_poly.type
_entity_poly.pdbx_seq_one_letter_code
_entity_poly.pdbx_strand_id
1 'polypeptide(L)'
;MIAAILVLSALAGVSGLLLGFAAIRFKVEGDPIVDKIDAILPQTQCGQCGYPGCRPYAEAIAAGEADINQCPPGGENGVVALADLLGRDPKPLNAEHGAVKPKMLAVIDEQNCIGCTLCIQACPVDAILGAAKHMHTVIASECTGCELCVAPCPVDCIDMIPIAQTITTWKWTYPSVTAKAAA
;
A
#
# COMPACT_ATOMS: atom_id res chain seq x y z
N MET A 1 -26.02 43.82 17.11
CA MET A 1 -26.11 42.35 16.90
C MET A 1 -26.28 41.98 15.43
N ILE A 2 -27.32 42.44 14.73
CA ILE A 2 -27.55 42.06 13.31
C ILE A 2 -26.38 42.45 12.39
N ALA A 3 -25.83 43.67 12.54
CA ALA A 3 -24.69 44.12 11.74
C ALA A 3 -23.44 43.23 11.91
N ALA A 4 -23.17 42.77 13.13
CA ALA A 4 -22.04 41.87 13.39
C ALA A 4 -22.24 40.50 12.73
N ILE A 5 -23.47 39.96 12.76
CA ILE A 5 -23.81 38.69 12.11
C ILE A 5 -23.61 38.81 10.59
N LEU A 6 -24.11 39.89 9.97
CA LEU A 6 -23.99 40.11 8.53
C LEU A 6 -22.54 40.24 8.07
N VAL A 7 -21.71 40.98 8.82
CA VAL A 7 -20.29 41.16 8.50
C VAL A 7 -19.53 39.84 8.60
N LEU A 8 -19.77 39.06 9.66
CA LEU A 8 -19.10 37.76 9.84
C LEU A 8 -19.53 36.75 8.77
N SER A 9 -20.81 36.69 8.43
CA SER A 9 -21.32 35.80 7.37
C SER A 9 -20.77 36.19 6.00
N ALA A 10 -20.70 37.48 5.68
CA ALA A 10 -20.14 37.96 4.41
C ALA A 10 -18.65 37.65 4.31
N LEU A 11 -17.87 37.88 5.37
CA LEU A 11 -16.44 37.59 5.39
C LEU A 11 -16.19 36.09 5.23
N ALA A 12 -16.92 35.24 5.96
CA ALA A 12 -16.83 33.78 5.81
C ALA A 12 -17.20 33.30 4.40
N GLY A 13 -18.28 33.86 3.82
CA GLY A 13 -18.70 33.53 2.45
C GLY A 13 -17.66 33.91 1.41
N VAL A 14 -17.09 35.12 1.51
CA VAL A 14 -16.04 35.60 0.59
C VAL A 14 -14.77 34.78 0.74
N SER A 15 -14.29 34.56 1.97
CA SER A 15 -13.11 33.74 2.23
C SER A 15 -13.29 32.30 1.77
N GLY A 16 -14.46 31.70 1.99
CA GLY A 16 -14.79 30.35 1.52
C GLY A 16 -14.81 30.25 -0.01
N LEU A 17 -15.42 31.23 -0.70
CA LEU A 17 -15.40 31.30 -2.16
C LEU A 17 -13.99 31.47 -2.72
N LEU A 18 -13.17 32.33 -2.11
CA LEU A 18 -11.78 32.55 -2.53
C LEU A 18 -10.94 31.29 -2.36
N LEU A 19 -11.02 30.63 -1.20
CA LEU A 19 -10.29 29.40 -0.94
C LEU A 19 -10.78 28.24 -1.82
N GLY A 20 -12.10 28.11 -2.01
CA GLY A 20 -12.69 27.11 -2.91
C GLY A 20 -12.25 27.31 -4.36
N PHE A 21 -12.28 28.55 -4.85
CA PHE A 21 -11.80 28.88 -6.18
C PHE A 21 -10.31 28.58 -6.34
N ALA A 22 -9.48 28.97 -5.36
CA ALA A 22 -8.06 28.69 -5.38
C ALA A 22 -7.77 27.18 -5.40
N ALA A 23 -8.47 26.39 -4.58
CA ALA A 23 -8.28 24.94 -4.51
C ALA A 23 -8.59 24.23 -5.84
N ILE A 24 -9.61 24.68 -6.57
CA ILE A 24 -9.96 24.10 -7.87
C ILE A 24 -9.01 24.61 -8.96
N ARG A 25 -8.73 25.92 -8.98
CA ARG A 25 -7.96 26.57 -10.05
C ARG A 25 -6.46 26.22 -10.00
N PHE A 26 -5.92 25.93 -8.82
CA PHE A 26 -4.52 25.58 -8.60
C PHE A 26 -4.31 24.11 -8.24
N LYS A 27 -5.29 23.24 -8.50
CA LYS A 27 -5.10 21.80 -8.36
C LYS A 27 -4.01 21.35 -9.34
N VAL A 28 -2.84 20.98 -8.80
CA VAL A 28 -1.75 20.39 -9.59
C VAL A 28 -2.16 18.97 -9.93
N GLU A 29 -2.33 18.68 -11.22
CA GLU A 29 -2.47 17.31 -11.71
C GLU A 29 -1.12 16.61 -11.48
N GLY A 30 -1.15 15.44 -10.83
CA GLY A 30 0.06 14.67 -10.53
C GLY A 30 0.83 14.30 -11.80
N ASP A 31 2.11 13.94 -11.66
CA ASP A 31 2.87 13.44 -12.80
C ASP A 31 2.16 12.17 -13.33
N PRO A 32 1.66 12.18 -14.58
CA PRO A 32 0.91 11.07 -15.14
C PRO A 32 1.74 9.78 -15.24
N ILE A 33 3.07 9.83 -15.14
CA ILE A 33 3.92 8.65 -15.07
C ILE A 33 3.90 8.03 -13.67
N VAL A 34 4.01 8.84 -12.63
CA VAL A 34 3.98 8.35 -11.23
C VAL A 34 2.69 7.61 -10.95
N ASP A 35 1.55 8.18 -11.37
CA ASP A 35 0.24 7.56 -11.14
C ASP A 35 0.10 6.21 -11.89
N LYS A 36 0.73 6.07 -13.06
CA LYS A 36 0.76 4.80 -13.80
C LYS A 36 1.66 3.76 -13.14
N ILE A 37 2.81 4.17 -12.62
CA ILE A 37 3.72 3.29 -11.88
C ILE A 37 3.03 2.81 -10.60
N ASP A 38 2.44 3.73 -9.84
CA ASP A 38 1.74 3.41 -8.59
C ASP A 38 0.60 2.42 -8.83
N ALA A 39 -0.16 2.57 -9.92
CA ALA A 39 -1.21 1.63 -10.30
C ALA A 39 -0.71 0.20 -10.62
N ILE A 40 0.56 0.03 -11.01
CA ILE A 40 1.18 -1.29 -11.26
C ILE A 40 1.66 -1.94 -9.95
N LEU A 41 2.05 -1.13 -8.97
CA LEU A 41 2.54 -1.62 -7.69
C LEU A 41 1.44 -2.37 -6.92
N PRO A 42 1.80 -3.31 -6.03
CA PRO A 42 0.85 -4.21 -5.39
C PRO A 42 -0.01 -3.53 -4.29
N GLN A 43 0.17 -2.22 -4.04
CA GLN A 43 -0.58 -1.42 -3.07
C GLN A 43 -0.60 -2.00 -1.64
N THR A 44 0.46 -2.73 -1.26
CA THR A 44 0.56 -3.36 0.08
C THR A 44 1.06 -2.41 1.16
N GLN A 45 1.70 -1.30 0.77
CA GLN A 45 2.29 -0.31 1.68
C GLN A 45 3.21 -0.93 2.76
N CYS A 46 3.90 -2.03 2.43
CA CYS A 46 4.67 -2.83 3.38
C CYS A 46 6.10 -2.30 3.68
N GLY A 47 6.62 -1.41 2.84
CA GLY A 47 7.94 -0.81 2.98
C GLY A 47 9.16 -1.72 2.81
N GLN A 48 8.99 -2.95 2.29
CA GLN A 48 10.10 -3.89 2.05
C GLN A 48 11.14 -3.37 1.03
N CYS A 49 10.71 -2.52 0.10
CA CYS A 49 11.59 -1.86 -0.86
C CYS A 49 12.43 -0.70 -0.26
N GLY A 50 12.30 -0.40 1.03
CA GLY A 50 13.01 0.71 1.69
C GLY A 50 12.30 2.07 1.61
N TYR A 51 11.15 2.13 0.93
CA TYR A 51 10.30 3.32 0.85
C TYR A 51 9.09 3.19 1.79
N PRO A 52 8.54 4.28 2.34
CA PRO A 52 7.42 4.21 3.29
C PRO A 52 6.09 3.74 2.68
N GLY A 53 6.01 3.63 1.35
CA GLY A 53 4.83 3.14 0.64
C GLY A 53 5.07 2.96 -0.86
N CYS A 54 4.03 2.51 -1.58
CA CYS A 54 4.04 2.31 -3.01
C CYS A 54 4.22 3.63 -3.78
N ARG A 55 3.50 4.69 -3.41
CA ARG A 55 3.60 5.98 -4.11
C ARG A 55 4.98 6.65 -4.03
N PRO A 56 5.64 6.74 -2.85
CA PRO A 56 7.01 7.26 -2.77
C PRO A 56 8.01 6.43 -3.58
N TYR A 57 7.81 5.10 -3.64
CA TYR A 57 8.61 4.25 -4.52
C TYR A 57 8.34 4.54 -6.00
N ALA A 58 7.08 4.77 -6.39
CA ALA A 58 6.71 5.15 -7.74
C ALA A 58 7.32 6.49 -8.17
N GLU A 59 7.34 7.47 -7.27
CA GLU A 59 8.01 8.77 -7.47
C GLU A 59 9.51 8.60 -7.67
N ALA A 60 10.16 7.78 -6.83
CA ALA A 60 11.60 7.51 -6.96
C ALA A 60 11.94 6.77 -8.28
N ILE A 61 11.09 5.85 -8.74
CA ILE A 61 11.25 5.21 -10.06
C ILE A 61 11.12 6.24 -11.19
N ALA A 62 10.10 7.10 -11.13
CA ALA A 62 9.87 8.14 -12.13
C ALA A 62 11.01 9.16 -12.19
N ALA A 63 11.56 9.53 -11.03
CA ALA A 63 12.73 10.41 -10.92
C ALA A 63 14.05 9.74 -11.33
N GLY A 64 14.08 8.41 -11.44
CA GLY A 64 15.29 7.64 -11.73
C GLY A 64 16.22 7.44 -10.54
N GLU A 65 15.72 7.70 -9.33
CA GLU A 65 16.45 7.51 -8.05
C GLU A 65 16.39 6.06 -7.56
N ALA A 66 15.37 5.31 -7.97
CA ALA A 66 15.17 3.90 -7.63
C ALA A 66 15.12 2.99 -8.86
N ASP A 67 15.55 1.74 -8.68
CA ASP A 67 15.40 0.69 -9.68
C ASP A 67 14.02 0.01 -9.60
N ILE A 68 13.55 -0.54 -10.72
CA ILE A 68 12.21 -1.15 -10.87
C ILE A 68 12.05 -2.53 -10.20
N ASN A 69 13.14 -3.12 -9.71
CA ASN A 69 13.21 -4.51 -9.25
C ASN A 69 13.31 -4.63 -7.71
N GLN A 70 12.91 -3.60 -6.96
CA GLN A 70 13.07 -3.56 -5.50
C GLN A 70 11.82 -3.98 -4.72
N CYS A 71 10.72 -4.37 -5.39
CA CYS A 71 9.45 -4.72 -4.74
C CYS A 71 9.20 -6.25 -4.70
N PRO A 72 9.58 -6.97 -3.62
CA PRO A 72 9.32 -8.41 -3.49
C PRO A 72 7.85 -8.81 -3.63
N PRO A 73 6.87 -8.09 -3.04
CA PRO A 73 5.46 -8.45 -3.18
C PRO A 73 4.92 -8.30 -4.61
N GLY A 74 5.52 -7.41 -5.42
CA GLY A 74 5.17 -7.24 -6.83
C GLY A 74 5.64 -8.41 -7.71
N GLY A 75 6.65 -9.14 -7.26
CA GLY A 75 7.19 -10.28 -7.99
C GLY A 75 7.84 -9.86 -9.33
N GLU A 76 8.25 -10.85 -10.11
CA GLU A 76 8.80 -10.62 -11.46
C GLU A 76 7.78 -9.99 -12.40
N ASN A 77 6.50 -10.37 -12.26
CA ASN A 77 5.40 -9.80 -13.04
C ASN A 77 5.31 -8.28 -12.89
N GLY A 78 5.48 -7.77 -11.66
CA GLY A 78 5.50 -6.33 -11.39
C GLY A 78 6.70 -5.65 -12.07
N VAL A 79 7.89 -6.25 -12.01
CA VAL A 79 9.09 -5.70 -12.66
C VAL A 79 8.94 -5.63 -14.17
N VAL A 80 8.39 -6.66 -14.80
CA VAL A 80 8.14 -6.68 -16.25
C VAL A 80 7.13 -5.60 -16.64
N ALA A 81 6.01 -5.49 -15.93
CA ALA A 81 5.01 -4.45 -16.21
C ALA A 81 5.59 -3.03 -16.08
N LEU A 82 6.46 -2.80 -15.09
CA LEU A 82 7.18 -1.54 -14.93
C LEU A 82 8.20 -1.31 -16.05
N ALA A 83 8.92 -2.34 -16.47
CA ALA A 83 9.88 -2.30 -17.57
C ALA A 83 9.19 -1.92 -18.89
N ASP A 84 8.05 -2.56 -19.18
CA ASP A 84 7.23 -2.28 -20.37
C ASP A 84 6.69 -0.84 -20.36
N LEU A 85 6.21 -0.36 -19.21
CA LEU A 85 5.69 1.00 -19.08
C LEU A 85 6.78 2.06 -19.29
N LEU A 86 8.00 1.81 -18.78
CA LEU A 86 9.11 2.77 -18.79
C LEU A 86 10.04 2.59 -19.99
N GLY A 87 9.82 1.59 -20.84
CA GLY A 87 10.69 1.26 -21.97
C GLY A 87 12.11 0.86 -21.54
N ARG A 88 12.24 0.13 -20.43
CA ARG A 88 13.51 -0.36 -19.87
C ARG A 88 13.61 -1.88 -20.01
N ASP A 89 14.83 -2.42 -19.97
CA ASP A 89 15.01 -3.87 -19.92
C ASP A 89 14.61 -4.44 -18.54
N PRO A 90 13.87 -5.57 -18.49
CA PRO A 90 13.49 -6.20 -17.24
C PRO A 90 14.71 -6.74 -16.50
N LYS A 91 14.84 -6.38 -15.22
CA LYS A 91 15.88 -6.88 -14.31
C LYS A 91 15.32 -7.98 -13.41
N PRO A 92 16.13 -8.96 -12.97
CA PRO A 92 15.70 -9.89 -11.92
C PRO A 92 15.44 -9.12 -10.62
N LEU A 93 14.54 -9.64 -9.77
CA LEU A 93 14.26 -9.08 -8.44
C LEU A 93 15.54 -8.89 -7.62
N ASN A 94 15.67 -7.73 -6.98
CA ASN A 94 16.78 -7.47 -6.08
C ASN A 94 16.61 -8.28 -4.78
N ALA A 95 17.47 -9.27 -4.59
CA ALA A 95 17.47 -10.12 -3.40
C ALA A 95 17.76 -9.36 -2.10
N GLU A 96 18.37 -8.17 -2.16
CA GLU A 96 18.65 -7.34 -0.98
C GLU A 96 17.37 -6.84 -0.29
N HIS A 97 16.27 -6.68 -1.04
CA HIS A 97 14.98 -6.21 -0.51
C HIS A 97 14.05 -7.36 -0.08
N GLY A 98 14.50 -8.61 -0.20
CA GLY A 98 13.76 -9.81 0.22
C GLY A 98 13.32 -10.71 -0.95
N ALA A 99 12.67 -11.82 -0.58
CA ALA A 99 12.18 -12.82 -1.51
C ALA A 99 10.66 -12.74 -1.68
N VAL A 100 10.16 -13.24 -2.82
CA VAL A 100 8.73 -13.36 -3.06
C VAL A 100 8.15 -14.40 -2.10
N LYS A 101 7.30 -13.95 -1.18
CA LYS A 101 6.53 -14.82 -0.28
C LYS A 101 5.12 -15.05 -0.83
N PRO A 102 4.49 -16.20 -0.54
CA PRO A 102 3.06 -16.39 -0.83
C PRO A 102 2.21 -15.37 -0.06
N LYS A 103 1.00 -15.08 -0.56
CA LYS A 103 0.07 -14.18 0.11
C LYS A 103 -0.34 -14.79 1.47
N MET A 104 -0.12 -14.03 2.53
CA MET A 104 -0.47 -14.40 3.90
C MET A 104 -1.74 -13.66 4.32
N LEU A 105 -2.52 -14.26 5.22
CA LEU A 105 -3.68 -13.68 5.86
C LEU A 105 -3.39 -13.56 7.37
N ALA A 106 -3.55 -12.36 7.92
CA ALA A 106 -3.55 -12.16 9.35
C ALA A 106 -4.86 -12.69 9.95
N VAL A 107 -4.77 -13.49 11.00
CA VAL A 107 -5.90 -14.02 11.78
C VAL A 107 -5.69 -13.63 13.23
N ILE A 108 -6.68 -12.98 13.83
CA ILE A 108 -6.65 -12.55 15.23
C ILE A 108 -7.31 -13.65 16.07
N ASP A 109 -6.62 -14.11 17.12
CA ASP A 109 -7.17 -15.04 18.09
C ASP A 109 -8.16 -14.33 19.02
N GLU A 110 -9.41 -14.77 18.91
CA GLU A 110 -10.56 -14.25 19.64
C GLU A 110 -10.50 -14.50 21.15
N GLN A 111 -9.69 -15.44 21.62
CA GLN A 111 -9.60 -15.71 23.06
C GLN A 111 -8.59 -14.78 23.75
N ASN A 112 -7.60 -14.31 22.98
CA ASN A 112 -6.44 -13.58 23.50
C ASN A 112 -6.47 -12.08 23.20
N CYS A 113 -7.26 -11.63 22.22
CA CYS A 113 -7.35 -10.21 21.90
C CYS A 113 -8.01 -9.38 23.01
N ILE A 114 -7.28 -8.38 23.51
CA ILE A 114 -7.73 -7.47 24.59
C ILE A 114 -8.36 -6.17 24.08
N GLY A 115 -8.44 -5.98 22.77
CA GLY A 115 -9.01 -4.77 22.18
C GLY A 115 -8.16 -3.49 22.33
N CYS A 116 -6.83 -3.61 22.23
CA CYS A 116 -5.89 -2.49 22.42
C CYS A 116 -5.85 -1.47 21.27
N THR A 117 -6.44 -1.78 20.11
CA THR A 117 -6.50 -0.94 18.88
C THR A 117 -5.17 -0.64 18.18
N LEU A 118 -4.02 -1.10 18.70
CA LEU A 118 -2.71 -0.86 18.08
C LEU A 118 -2.58 -1.50 16.69
N CYS A 119 -3.20 -2.67 16.49
CA CYS A 119 -3.23 -3.33 15.19
C CYS A 119 -4.01 -2.54 14.13
N ILE A 120 -5.12 -1.87 14.51
CA ILE A 120 -5.88 -1.00 13.60
C ILE A 120 -4.99 0.14 13.12
N GLN A 121 -4.29 0.81 14.04
CA GLN A 121 -3.42 1.95 13.69
C GLN A 121 -2.24 1.55 12.79
N ALA A 122 -1.80 0.29 12.88
CA ALA A 122 -0.72 -0.23 12.08
C ALA A 122 -1.16 -0.76 10.70
N CYS A 123 -2.46 -0.94 10.46
CA CYS A 123 -2.96 -1.50 9.22
C CYS A 123 -3.04 -0.40 8.14
N PRO A 124 -2.21 -0.43 7.07
CA PRO A 124 -2.20 0.64 6.07
C PRO A 124 -3.40 0.62 5.13
N VAL A 125 -4.18 -0.46 5.14
CA VAL A 125 -5.34 -0.70 4.25
C VAL A 125 -6.65 -0.80 5.04
N ASP A 126 -6.61 -0.53 6.35
CA ASP A 126 -7.78 -0.59 7.24
C ASP A 126 -8.56 -1.93 7.18
N ALA A 127 -7.85 -3.05 6.99
CA ALA A 127 -8.46 -4.39 6.90
C ALA A 127 -8.90 -4.96 8.27
N ILE A 128 -8.66 -4.26 9.38
CA ILE A 128 -8.98 -4.73 10.74
C ILE A 128 -10.20 -3.97 11.27
N LEU A 129 -11.23 -4.71 11.67
CA LEU A 129 -12.48 -4.19 12.18
C LEU A 129 -12.58 -4.48 13.69
N GLY A 130 -12.87 -3.46 14.49
CA GLY A 130 -12.98 -3.60 15.94
C GLY A 130 -13.18 -2.25 16.64
N ALA A 131 -13.23 -2.28 17.97
CA ALA A 131 -13.33 -1.09 18.80
C ALA A 131 -12.49 -1.25 20.08
N ALA A 132 -12.24 -0.14 20.77
CA ALA A 132 -11.51 -0.17 22.03
C ALA A 132 -12.19 -1.10 23.04
N LYS A 133 -11.40 -1.99 23.67
CA LYS A 133 -11.87 -3.03 24.61
C LYS A 133 -12.84 -4.05 24.02
N HIS A 134 -12.95 -4.10 22.69
CA HIS A 134 -13.72 -5.11 21.98
C HIS A 134 -12.81 -5.96 21.10
N MET A 135 -13.32 -7.14 20.76
CA MET A 135 -12.67 -8.07 19.86
C MET A 135 -12.40 -7.42 18.50
N HIS A 136 -11.23 -7.66 17.96
CA HIS A 136 -10.86 -7.24 16.60
C HIS A 136 -10.91 -8.45 15.68
N THR A 137 -11.30 -8.23 14.43
CA THR A 137 -11.31 -9.26 13.38
C THR A 137 -10.70 -8.71 12.10
N VAL A 138 -10.20 -9.59 11.24
CA VAL A 138 -9.58 -9.20 9.96
C VAL A 138 -10.54 -9.51 8.83
N ILE A 139 -10.79 -8.52 7.97
CA ILE A 139 -11.54 -8.71 6.73
C ILE A 139 -10.60 -9.36 5.72
N ALA A 140 -10.76 -10.66 5.49
CA ALA A 140 -9.85 -11.45 4.68
C ALA A 140 -9.70 -10.96 3.21
N SER A 141 -10.74 -10.31 2.65
CA SER A 141 -10.68 -9.75 1.30
C SER A 141 -9.75 -8.56 1.19
N GLU A 142 -9.70 -7.71 2.22
CA GLU A 142 -8.92 -6.47 2.23
C GLU A 142 -7.50 -6.68 2.78
N CYS A 143 -7.25 -7.78 3.49
CA CYS A 143 -5.93 -8.09 4.01
C CYS A 143 -4.92 -8.30 2.88
N THR A 144 -3.87 -7.49 2.87
CA THR A 144 -2.74 -7.58 1.94
C THR A 144 -1.64 -8.53 2.41
N GLY A 145 -1.63 -8.91 3.68
CA GLY A 145 -0.61 -9.77 4.27
C GLY A 145 0.72 -9.06 4.54
N CYS A 146 0.68 -7.76 4.85
CA CYS A 146 1.88 -6.93 5.06
C CYS A 146 2.62 -7.17 6.39
N GLU A 147 2.07 -7.99 7.31
CA GLU A 147 2.67 -8.37 8.60
C GLU A 147 2.88 -7.21 9.60
N LEU A 148 2.55 -5.97 9.23
CA LEU A 148 2.73 -4.76 10.06
C LEU A 148 1.93 -4.77 11.37
N CYS A 149 0.84 -5.54 11.43
CA CYS A 149 -0.03 -5.63 12.61
C CYS A 149 0.53 -6.54 13.72
N VAL A 150 1.48 -7.44 13.40
CA VAL A 150 1.99 -8.44 14.36
C VAL A 150 2.85 -7.76 15.44
N ALA A 151 3.87 -7.00 15.05
CA ALA A 151 4.81 -6.40 15.99
C ALA A 151 4.17 -5.42 17.01
N PRO A 152 3.16 -4.61 16.66
CA PRO A 152 2.47 -3.74 17.61
C PRO A 152 1.54 -4.46 18.60
N CYS A 153 1.26 -5.75 18.43
CA CYS A 153 0.31 -6.49 19.26
C CYS A 153 0.94 -6.84 20.62
N PRO A 154 0.47 -6.28 21.75
CA PRO A 154 1.11 -6.47 23.06
C PRO A 154 0.88 -7.87 23.66
N VAL A 155 -0.11 -8.60 23.14
CA VAL A 155 -0.49 -9.95 23.59
C VAL A 155 -0.17 -11.01 22.54
N ASP A 156 0.46 -10.61 21.43
CA ASP A 156 0.89 -11.49 20.33
C ASP A 156 -0.21 -12.45 19.83
N CYS A 157 -1.45 -11.95 19.72
CA CYS A 157 -2.63 -12.73 19.33
C CYS A 157 -2.89 -12.78 17.81
N ILE A 158 -1.88 -12.52 16.96
CA ILE A 158 -2.06 -12.43 15.51
C ILE A 158 -1.19 -13.46 14.79
N ASP A 159 -1.85 -14.41 14.12
CA ASP A 159 -1.19 -15.43 13.33
C ASP A 159 -1.23 -15.11 11.84
N MET A 160 -0.16 -15.44 11.12
CA MET A 160 -0.08 -15.31 9.68
C MET A 160 -0.27 -16.67 9.01
N ILE A 161 -1.40 -16.85 8.33
CA ILE A 161 -1.76 -18.09 7.65
C ILE A 161 -1.56 -17.94 6.14
N PRO A 162 -0.85 -18.85 5.46
CA PRO A 162 -0.72 -18.80 4.00
C PRO A 162 -2.06 -19.08 3.33
N ILE A 163 -2.45 -18.21 2.39
CA ILE A 163 -3.64 -18.45 1.58
C ILE A 163 -3.25 -19.41 0.45
N ALA A 164 -3.86 -20.60 0.45
CA ALA A 164 -3.63 -21.57 -0.62
C ALA A 164 -4.08 -20.98 -1.98
N GLN A 165 -3.24 -21.14 -2.99
CA GLN A 165 -3.62 -20.81 -4.36
C GLN A 165 -4.66 -21.83 -4.84
N THR A 166 -5.81 -21.32 -5.27
CA THR A 166 -6.88 -22.12 -5.88
C THR A 166 -6.90 -21.83 -7.38
N ILE A 167 -7.61 -22.66 -8.16
CA ILE A 167 -7.76 -22.44 -9.60
C ILE A 167 -8.28 -21.04 -9.97
N THR A 168 -9.04 -20.40 -9.08
CA THR A 168 -9.60 -19.05 -9.29
C THR A 168 -8.65 -17.94 -8.88
N THR A 169 -7.71 -18.19 -7.96
CA THR A 169 -6.74 -17.19 -7.46
C THR A 169 -5.36 -17.34 -8.08
N TRP A 170 -5.12 -18.42 -8.83
CA TRP A 170 -3.88 -18.65 -9.54
C TRP A 170 -3.69 -17.63 -10.68
N LYS A 171 -2.51 -16.99 -10.71
CA LYS A 171 -2.08 -16.11 -11.80
C LYS A 171 -0.87 -16.73 -12.49
N TRP A 172 -0.84 -16.60 -13.82
CA TRP A 172 0.31 -17.00 -14.61
C TRP A 172 1.56 -16.22 -14.17
N THR A 173 2.58 -16.93 -13.70
CA THR A 173 3.90 -16.36 -13.42
C THR A 173 4.69 -16.26 -14.71
N TYR A 174 5.27 -15.10 -15.00
CA TYR A 174 6.14 -14.96 -16.16
C TYR A 174 7.31 -15.97 -16.05
N PRO A 175 7.65 -16.70 -17.11
CA PRO A 175 8.85 -17.52 -17.09
C PRO A 175 10.06 -16.59 -17.07
N SER A 176 10.78 -16.52 -15.94
CA SER A 176 12.06 -15.82 -15.88
C SER A 176 13.03 -16.49 -16.84
N VAL A 177 13.41 -15.77 -17.89
CA VAL A 177 14.47 -16.17 -18.82
C VAL A 177 15.84 -15.97 -18.17
N THR A 178 16.11 -16.64 -17.04
CA THR A 178 17.48 -16.86 -16.53
C THR A 178 17.52 -17.96 -15.46
N ALA A 179 17.52 -19.21 -15.90
CA ALA A 179 18.30 -20.26 -15.23
C ALA A 179 18.96 -21.18 -16.27
N LYS A 180 19.71 -20.57 -17.19
CA LYS A 180 20.82 -21.25 -17.86
C LYS A 180 22.13 -20.65 -17.34
N ALA A 181 22.50 -21.03 -16.13
CA ALA A 181 23.88 -20.96 -15.67
C ALA A 181 24.34 -22.41 -15.49
N ALA A 182 25.33 -22.78 -16.28
CA ALA A 182 25.92 -24.10 -16.37
C ALA A 182 26.54 -24.56 -15.05
N ALA A 183 26.27 -25.82 -14.69
CA ALA A 183 27.23 -26.80 -14.19
C ALA A 183 26.66 -28.20 -14.47
#